data_AF-V4Q2U7-F1
#
_entry.id   AF-V4Q2U7-F1
#
_cell.length_a   1.000
_cell.length_b   1.000
_cell.length_c   1.000
_cell.angle_alpha   90.00
_cell.angle_beta   90.00
_cell.angle_gamma   90.00
#
_symmetry.space_group_name_H-M   'P 1'
#
loop_
_entity.id
_entity.type
_entity.pdbx_description
1 polymer ?
#
loop_
_entity_poly.entity_id
_entity_poly.type
_entity_poly.pdbx_seq_one_letter_code
_entity_poly.pdbx_strand_id
1 'polypeptide(L)'
;MIKSSTDFSAGISVAASESDFSTTREIRNLANLNRTWSSCRILNLAKLYTAYKDSDDYNAKPLFEHSALNRALIMKHTLRLDERDLFPNGRRTVTKIILPYDSYDLRLGGRSLFVRQTGYETLMRSYLGIEDIGKNRDARVLRCLDDLPSLDPFLLREHLDKAGFNPSGVYFQISPHDLRSMTAFTAREIEKLVNVAFGGGKDGKGATKLGNKILSDKLTQTLAPLQRTLRMSDEEFQEGIMCWRGFLYYKWCHAELQDGLRDVLAGIGGYRPSGGHDDSLRTYLKKARPRIAKAIVAEIREARASLDHYDKVYHALSARRDPEPFRQFLLFGSELFLELGLKIGTLNHITSFWRYRMARVNRKGAKPLQDIEFADILVDFESGLFNAMKKDEMRQRA
;
A
#
# COMPACT_ATOMS: atom_id res chain seq x y z
N MET A 1 11.23 -13.49 37.71
CA MET A 1 10.22 -12.41 37.85
C MET A 1 10.13 -11.66 36.54
N ILE A 2 9.00 -11.78 35.86
CA ILE A 2 8.77 -11.27 34.50
C ILE A 2 8.41 -9.78 34.62
N LYS A 3 9.34 -8.89 34.27
CA LYS A 3 9.02 -7.46 34.08
C LYS A 3 8.17 -7.31 32.81
N SER A 4 7.08 -6.56 32.95
CA SER A 4 5.97 -6.50 31.99
C SER A 4 6.29 -5.59 30.78
N SER A 5 5.55 -5.75 29.69
CA SER A 5 5.60 -4.87 28.50
C SER A 5 5.37 -3.38 28.80
N THR A 6 4.71 -3.09 29.93
CA THR A 6 4.44 -1.76 30.46
C THR A 6 5.72 -1.04 30.96
N ASP A 7 6.66 -1.77 31.56
CA ASP A 7 7.93 -1.17 32.05
C ASP A 7 8.84 -0.76 30.89
N PHE A 8 8.79 -1.50 29.78
CA PHE A 8 9.52 -1.18 28.54
C PHE A 8 8.95 0.08 27.85
N SER A 9 7.62 0.23 27.85
CA SER A 9 6.97 1.44 27.33
C SER A 9 7.31 2.68 28.16
N ALA A 10 7.42 2.53 29.48
CA ALA A 10 7.81 3.62 30.39
C ALA A 10 9.28 4.03 30.20
N GLY A 11 10.21 3.07 30.07
CA GLY A 11 11.63 3.36 29.81
C GLY A 11 11.86 4.06 28.47
N ILE A 12 11.11 3.67 27.43
CA ILE A 12 11.11 4.35 26.13
C ILE A 12 10.55 5.78 26.25
N SER A 13 9.48 5.99 27.02
CA SER A 13 8.89 7.32 27.22
C SER A 13 9.84 8.27 27.96
N VAL A 14 10.60 7.78 28.94
CA VAL A 14 11.59 8.58 29.68
C VAL A 14 12.80 8.90 28.80
N ALA A 15 13.35 7.91 28.09
CA ALA A 15 14.46 8.14 27.15
C ALA A 15 14.06 9.08 25.98
N ALA A 16 12.81 9.02 25.52
CA ALA A 16 12.28 9.95 24.52
C ALA A 16 12.13 11.38 25.08
N SER A 17 11.81 11.53 26.38
CA SER A 17 11.74 12.85 27.04
C SER A 17 13.10 13.47 27.34
N GLU A 18 14.14 12.65 27.54
CA GLU A 18 15.53 13.10 27.76
C GLU A 18 16.32 13.27 26.45
N SER A 19 15.88 12.64 25.36
CA SER A 19 16.38 12.99 24.04
C SER A 19 15.96 14.44 23.74
N ASP A 20 16.86 15.28 23.21
CA ASP A 20 16.58 16.61 22.66
C ASP A 20 15.51 16.62 21.52
N PHE A 21 14.82 15.50 21.32
CA PHE A 21 13.65 15.35 20.47
C PHE A 21 12.35 15.86 21.14
N SER A 22 12.45 16.64 22.22
CA SER A 22 11.39 17.58 22.53
C SER A 22 11.25 18.58 21.37
N THR A 23 10.17 18.43 20.60
CA THR A 23 9.51 19.54 19.91
C THR A 23 10.31 20.31 18.85
N THR A 24 11.19 19.68 18.08
CA THR A 24 11.33 20.18 16.71
C THR A 24 10.05 19.80 15.99
N ARG A 25 9.04 20.68 16.04
CA ARG A 25 7.91 20.74 15.12
C ARG A 25 8.50 20.76 13.71
N GLU A 26 8.82 19.58 13.18
CA GLU A 26 9.05 19.42 11.77
C GLU A 26 7.70 19.69 11.12
N ILE A 27 7.48 20.96 10.81
CA ILE A 27 6.45 21.42 9.89
C ILE A 27 6.69 20.62 8.62
N ARG A 28 6.01 19.48 8.52
CA ARG A 28 6.02 18.61 7.34
C ARG A 28 5.49 19.49 6.23
N ASN A 29 6.39 19.97 5.36
CA ASN A 29 5.95 20.72 4.20
C ASN A 29 5.12 19.77 3.33
N LEU A 30 3.80 19.92 3.39
CA LEU A 30 2.85 19.14 2.62
C LEU A 30 3.12 19.27 1.11
N ALA A 31 3.86 20.30 0.67
CA ALA A 31 4.31 20.42 -0.71
C ALA A 31 5.15 19.22 -1.19
N ASN A 32 5.85 18.52 -0.30
CA ASN A 32 6.57 17.29 -0.68
C ASN A 32 5.63 16.14 -1.07
N LEU A 33 4.37 16.18 -0.62
CA LEU A 33 3.32 15.23 -0.98
C LEU A 33 2.65 15.59 -2.32
N ASN A 34 2.92 16.77 -2.88
CA ASN A 34 2.31 17.23 -4.13
C ASN A 34 2.96 16.63 -5.40
N ARG A 35 3.99 15.79 -5.25
CA ARG A 35 4.73 15.24 -6.41
C ARG A 35 3.93 14.19 -7.18
N THR A 36 3.15 13.34 -6.50
CA THR A 36 2.37 12.26 -7.10
C THR A 36 0.87 12.37 -6.78
N TRP A 37 0.03 11.79 -7.63
CA TRP A 37 -1.43 11.81 -7.48
C TRP A 37 -1.90 10.73 -6.51
N SER A 38 -1.29 9.55 -6.60
CA SER A 38 -1.50 8.41 -5.73
C SER A 38 -0.20 7.61 -5.61
N SER A 39 -0.08 6.84 -4.52
CA SER A 39 0.93 5.82 -4.27
C SER A 39 0.33 4.81 -3.30
N CYS A 40 0.99 3.68 -3.07
CA CYS A 40 0.54 2.69 -2.07
C CYS A 40 0.36 3.26 -0.65
N ARG A 41 0.86 4.47 -0.34
CA ARG A 41 0.71 5.09 0.99
C ARG A 41 -0.06 6.40 1.00
N ILE A 42 -0.23 7.07 -0.14
CA ILE A 42 -0.81 8.42 -0.18
C ILE A 42 -1.80 8.48 -1.34
N LEU A 43 -3.00 8.93 -1.04
CA LEU A 43 -4.03 9.34 -2.00
C LEU A 43 -4.19 10.86 -1.88
N ASN A 44 -3.76 11.59 -2.91
CA ASN A 44 -3.75 13.05 -2.92
C ASN A 44 -5.01 13.58 -3.63
N LEU A 45 -6.10 13.71 -2.87
CA LEU A 45 -7.39 14.14 -3.40
C LEU A 45 -7.39 15.62 -3.75
N ALA A 46 -6.60 16.45 -3.06
CA ALA A 46 -6.38 17.85 -3.44
C ALA A 46 -5.91 17.97 -4.90
N LYS A 47 -4.89 17.18 -5.29
CA LYS A 47 -4.36 17.19 -6.65
C LYS A 47 -5.36 16.67 -7.67
N LEU A 48 -6.10 15.59 -7.34
CA LEU A 48 -7.18 15.09 -8.19
C LEU A 48 -8.29 16.12 -8.38
N TYR A 49 -8.72 16.78 -7.32
CA TYR A 49 -9.69 17.87 -7.40
C TYR A 49 -9.20 18.97 -8.33
N THR A 50 -7.96 19.46 -8.19
CA THR A 50 -7.45 20.51 -9.07
C THR A 50 -7.39 20.11 -10.55
N ALA A 51 -7.21 18.81 -10.84
CA ALA A 51 -7.11 18.29 -12.20
C ALA A 51 -8.47 17.93 -12.82
N TYR A 52 -9.44 17.51 -12.01
CA TYR A 52 -10.69 16.90 -12.49
C TYR A 52 -11.98 17.55 -11.98
N LYS A 53 -11.92 18.65 -11.22
CA LYS A 53 -13.12 19.35 -10.71
C LYS A 53 -14.14 19.73 -11.80
N ASP A 54 -13.68 19.96 -13.02
CA ASP A 54 -14.52 20.35 -14.16
C ASP A 54 -14.96 19.13 -15.00
N SER A 55 -14.65 17.91 -14.56
CA SER A 55 -15.06 16.66 -15.21
C SER A 55 -16.43 16.21 -14.73
N ASP A 56 -17.34 15.95 -15.68
CA ASP A 56 -18.68 15.43 -15.37
C ASP A 56 -18.65 14.11 -14.61
N ASP A 57 -17.75 13.18 -14.97
CA ASP A 57 -17.65 11.88 -14.29
C ASP A 57 -17.14 12.02 -12.84
N TYR A 58 -16.25 12.98 -12.57
CA TYR A 58 -15.79 13.28 -11.21
C TYR A 58 -16.94 13.81 -10.34
N ASN A 59 -17.71 14.74 -10.89
CA ASN A 59 -18.84 15.36 -10.20
C ASN A 59 -20.01 14.39 -9.99
N ALA A 60 -20.26 13.50 -10.95
CA ALA A 60 -21.33 12.51 -10.87
C ALA A 60 -21.01 11.34 -9.93
N LYS A 61 -19.72 10.99 -9.77
CA LYS A 61 -19.28 9.83 -8.97
C LYS A 61 -18.17 10.21 -7.99
N PRO A 62 -18.45 11.05 -6.98
CA PRO A 62 -17.45 11.48 -6.04
C PRO A 62 -17.08 10.36 -5.05
N LEU A 63 -15.83 10.35 -4.58
CA LEU A 63 -15.39 9.40 -3.56
C LEU A 63 -16.10 9.68 -2.23
N PHE A 64 -16.13 10.94 -1.82
CA PHE A 64 -16.85 11.43 -0.65
C PHE A 64 -18.02 12.33 -1.06
N GLU A 65 -19.07 12.41 -0.25
CA GLU A 65 -20.10 13.44 -0.40
C GLU A 65 -19.57 14.79 0.10
N HIS A 66 -18.77 14.78 1.16
CA HIS A 66 -18.21 15.97 1.78
C HIS A 66 -17.06 16.56 0.94
N SER A 67 -17.23 17.82 0.49
CA SER A 67 -16.26 18.47 -0.40
C SER A 67 -14.85 18.58 0.18
N ALA A 68 -14.70 18.84 1.48
CA ALA A 68 -13.38 18.91 2.10
C ALA A 68 -12.63 17.56 2.08
N LEU A 69 -13.35 16.43 2.15
CA LEU A 69 -12.73 15.11 2.06
C LEU A 69 -12.25 14.83 0.63
N ASN A 70 -13.00 15.24 -0.39
CA ASN A 70 -12.56 15.18 -1.78
C ASN A 70 -11.38 16.11 -2.11
N ARG A 71 -10.92 16.92 -1.16
CA ARG A 71 -9.74 17.79 -1.26
C ARG A 71 -8.67 17.43 -0.22
N ALA A 72 -8.83 16.32 0.50
CA ALA A 72 -7.92 15.91 1.56
C ALA A 72 -6.65 15.24 1.01
N LEU A 73 -5.67 15.05 1.88
CA LEU A 73 -4.61 14.05 1.69
C LEU A 73 -4.93 12.88 2.61
N ILE A 74 -5.05 11.68 2.03
CA ILE A 74 -5.28 10.45 2.78
C ILE A 74 -4.00 9.64 2.74
N MET A 75 -3.52 9.18 3.89
CA MET A 75 -2.25 8.45 3.92
C MET A 75 -2.19 7.34 4.97
N LYS A 76 -1.46 6.27 4.63
CA LYS A 76 -1.06 5.21 5.56
C LYS A 76 0.10 5.71 6.41
N HIS A 77 -0.19 5.95 7.68
CA HIS A 77 0.71 6.56 8.65
C HIS A 77 1.06 5.60 9.75
N THR A 78 2.34 5.48 10.01
CA THR A 78 2.90 4.79 11.18
C THR A 78 2.86 5.74 12.37
N LEU A 79 2.18 5.32 13.43
CA LEU A 79 2.09 6.08 14.68
C LEU A 79 3.47 6.25 15.32
N ARG A 80 3.80 7.50 15.60
CA ARG A 80 4.94 7.90 16.41
C ARG A 80 4.69 7.61 17.88
N LEU A 81 5.74 7.68 18.69
CA LEU A 81 5.67 7.36 20.10
C LEU A 81 4.54 8.12 20.83
N ASP A 82 4.47 9.43 20.59
CA ASP A 82 3.49 10.38 21.13
C ASP A 82 2.08 10.25 20.55
N GLU A 83 1.93 9.55 19.42
CA GLU A 83 0.63 9.33 18.76
C GLU A 83 0.00 7.98 19.17
N ARG A 84 0.76 7.09 19.81
CA ARG A 84 0.33 5.72 20.16
C ARG A 84 -0.80 5.70 21.19
N ASP A 85 -0.81 6.64 22.12
CA ASP A 85 -1.83 6.72 23.18
C ASP A 85 -3.23 7.04 22.62
N LEU A 86 -3.31 7.55 21.39
CA LEU A 86 -4.57 7.73 20.66
C LEU A 86 -5.21 6.40 20.24
N PHE A 87 -4.49 5.28 20.37
CA PHE A 87 -4.89 3.95 19.90
C PHE A 87 -4.60 2.88 20.97
N PRO A 88 -5.45 2.77 22.02
CA PRO A 88 -5.24 1.83 23.13
C PRO A 88 -5.33 0.36 22.70
N ASN A 89 -5.85 0.07 21.50
CA ASN A 89 -5.87 -1.26 20.90
C ASN A 89 -4.50 -1.72 20.35
N GLY A 90 -3.44 -0.93 20.53
CA GLY A 90 -2.08 -1.28 20.11
C GLY A 90 -1.88 -1.23 18.60
N ARG A 91 -2.77 -0.57 17.84
CA ARG A 91 -2.55 -0.30 16.42
C ARG A 91 -1.30 0.55 16.24
N ARG A 92 -0.67 0.39 15.08
CA ARG A 92 0.65 0.97 14.77
C ARG A 92 0.66 1.64 13.40
N THR A 93 -0.08 1.08 12.45
CA THR A 93 -0.39 1.74 11.17
C THR A 93 -1.87 2.10 11.14
N VAL A 94 -2.14 3.35 10.77
CA VAL A 94 -3.48 3.93 10.73
C VAL A 94 -3.63 4.78 9.47
N THR A 95 -4.86 5.18 9.17
CA THR A 95 -5.12 6.14 8.10
C THR A 95 -5.20 7.54 8.67
N LYS A 96 -4.25 8.39 8.25
CA LYS A 96 -4.24 9.81 8.55
C LYS A 96 -4.96 10.58 7.45
N ILE A 97 -5.86 11.45 7.86
CA ILE A 97 -6.56 12.40 6.99
C ILE A 97 -5.96 13.77 7.28
N ILE A 98 -5.52 14.47 6.24
CA ILE A 98 -5.07 15.85 6.32
C ILE A 98 -6.05 16.69 5.49
N LEU A 99 -6.72 17.62 6.15
CA LEU A 99 -7.60 18.61 5.56
C LEU A 99 -6.77 19.88 5.34
N PRO A 100 -6.29 20.14 4.10
CA PRO A 100 -5.49 21.33 3.84
C PRO A 100 -6.33 22.60 4.03
N TYR A 101 -5.69 23.68 4.49
CA TYR A 101 -6.36 24.99 4.54
C TYR A 101 -6.65 25.53 3.14
N ASP A 102 -5.77 25.24 2.18
CA ASP A 102 -5.96 25.50 0.75
C ASP A 102 -5.49 24.29 -0.07
N SER A 103 -6.37 23.80 -0.95
CA SER A 103 -6.06 22.69 -1.86
C SER A 103 -5.08 23.07 -2.98
N TYR A 104 -4.94 24.37 -3.29
CA TYR A 104 -4.01 24.89 -4.29
C TYR A 104 -2.63 25.17 -3.71
N ASP A 105 -2.55 25.49 -2.41
CA ASP A 105 -1.30 25.74 -1.70
C ASP A 105 -1.16 24.94 -0.40
N LEU A 106 -0.63 23.73 -0.53
CA LEU A 106 -0.35 22.85 0.60
C LEU A 106 0.69 23.42 1.59
N ARG A 107 1.46 24.46 1.24
CA ARG A 107 2.45 25.06 2.16
C ARG A 107 1.80 25.75 3.35
N LEU A 108 0.53 26.17 3.21
CA LEU A 108 -0.25 26.75 4.30
C LEU A 108 -0.54 25.75 5.43
N GLY A 109 -0.34 24.45 5.17
CA GLY A 109 -0.61 23.40 6.13
C GLY A 109 -2.07 22.97 6.13
N GLY A 110 -2.50 22.36 7.22
CA GLY A 110 -3.86 21.86 7.37
C GLY A 110 -4.11 21.23 8.72
N ARG A 111 -5.38 20.89 8.98
CA ARG A 111 -5.77 20.10 10.14
C ARG A 111 -5.58 18.63 9.81
N SER A 112 -5.30 17.80 10.83
CA SER A 112 -5.23 16.36 10.62
C SER A 112 -5.90 15.58 11.72
N LEU A 113 -6.42 14.42 11.35
CA LEU A 113 -6.95 13.42 12.28
C LEU A 113 -6.55 12.02 11.80
N PHE A 114 -6.70 11.03 12.67
CA PHE A 114 -6.55 9.62 12.35
C PHE A 114 -7.90 8.92 12.41
N VAL A 115 -8.15 8.01 11.47
CA VAL A 115 -9.36 7.18 11.48
C VAL A 115 -9.35 6.28 12.72
N ARG A 116 -10.48 6.26 13.46
CA ARG A 116 -10.69 5.45 14.68
C ARG A 116 -9.78 5.80 15.88
N GLN A 117 -9.23 7.01 15.95
CA GLN A 117 -8.51 7.47 17.15
C GLN A 117 -9.46 7.68 18.35
N THR A 118 -8.90 7.73 19.55
CA THR A 118 -9.60 8.29 20.72
C THR A 118 -10.11 9.71 20.40
N GLY A 119 -11.40 9.96 20.64
CA GLY A 119 -12.07 11.22 20.31
C GLY A 119 -12.45 11.41 18.84
N TYR A 120 -12.38 10.36 18.02
CA TYR A 120 -12.67 10.43 16.57
C TYR A 120 -14.04 11.04 16.24
N GLU A 121 -15.11 10.65 16.94
CA GLU A 121 -16.47 11.17 16.70
C GLU A 121 -16.56 12.69 16.89
N THR A 122 -15.94 13.22 17.95
CA THR A 122 -15.89 14.65 18.22
C THR A 122 -15.13 15.41 17.12
N LEU A 123 -14.04 14.82 16.60
CA LEU A 123 -13.28 15.40 15.49
C LEU A 123 -14.07 15.38 14.18
N MET A 124 -14.75 14.27 13.88
CA MET A 124 -15.61 14.16 12.70
C MET A 124 -16.76 15.18 12.72
N ARG A 125 -17.39 15.38 13.88
CA ARG A 125 -18.42 16.41 14.07
C ARG A 125 -17.86 17.82 13.89
N SER A 126 -16.76 18.13 14.58
CA SER A 126 -16.22 19.49 14.59
C SER A 126 -15.57 19.91 13.27
N TYR A 127 -14.94 18.99 12.54
CA TYR A 127 -14.23 19.32 11.29
C TYR A 127 -15.06 19.10 10.03
N LEU A 128 -16.03 18.17 10.06
CA LEU A 128 -16.77 17.72 8.87
C LEU A 128 -18.29 17.77 9.06
N GLY A 129 -18.79 18.17 10.24
CA GLY A 129 -20.23 18.20 10.52
C GLY A 129 -20.89 16.81 10.56
N ILE A 130 -20.11 15.73 10.68
CA ILE A 130 -20.64 14.36 10.68
C ILE A 130 -21.06 13.99 12.10
N GLU A 131 -22.37 13.92 12.35
CA GLU A 131 -22.93 13.61 13.67
C GLU A 131 -23.01 12.10 13.96
N ASP A 132 -23.57 11.32 13.03
CA ASP A 132 -23.72 9.86 13.15
C ASP A 132 -22.72 9.15 12.23
N ILE A 133 -21.57 8.75 12.80
CA ILE A 133 -20.53 8.02 12.06
C ILE A 133 -20.97 6.62 11.61
N GLY A 134 -21.99 6.04 12.24
CA GLY A 134 -22.48 4.70 11.94
C GLY A 134 -23.23 4.68 10.61
N LYS A 135 -24.07 5.69 10.38
CA LYS A 135 -24.90 5.81 9.17
C LYS A 135 -24.29 6.64 8.05
N ASN A 136 -23.35 7.53 8.35
CA ASN A 136 -22.77 8.42 7.35
C ASN A 136 -21.93 7.66 6.29
N ARG A 137 -22.19 7.96 5.01
CA ARG A 137 -21.50 7.34 3.85
C ARG A 137 -19.99 7.59 3.87
N ASP A 138 -19.57 8.82 4.11
CA ASP A 138 -18.15 9.19 4.10
C ASP A 138 -17.39 8.53 5.23
N ALA A 139 -18.00 8.43 6.42
CA ALA A 139 -17.43 7.68 7.53
C ALA A 139 -17.26 6.19 7.20
N ARG A 140 -18.17 5.59 6.43
CA ARG A 140 -18.00 4.21 5.91
C ARG A 140 -16.85 4.12 4.91
N VAL A 141 -16.75 5.04 3.96
CA VAL A 141 -15.64 5.09 3.00
C VAL A 141 -14.31 5.22 3.74
N LEU A 142 -14.19 6.13 4.72
CA LEU A 142 -12.97 6.29 5.53
C LEU A 142 -12.60 5.01 6.30
N ARG A 143 -13.58 4.23 6.77
CA ARG A 143 -13.33 2.91 7.38
C ARG A 143 -12.78 1.92 6.37
N CYS A 144 -13.38 1.83 5.17
CA CYS A 144 -12.87 1.00 4.08
C CYS A 144 -11.42 1.37 3.73
N LEU A 145 -11.13 2.67 3.62
CA LEU A 145 -9.77 3.13 3.41
C LEU A 145 -8.86 2.67 4.55
N ASP A 146 -9.32 2.72 5.80
CA ASP A 146 -8.53 2.37 6.97
C ASP A 146 -8.21 0.89 7.15
N ASP A 147 -9.11 0.02 6.72
CA ASP A 147 -8.95 -1.44 6.80
C ASP A 147 -7.92 -1.99 5.80
N LEU A 148 -7.59 -1.22 4.75
CA LEU A 148 -6.54 -1.59 3.80
C LEU A 148 -5.13 -1.39 4.39
N PRO A 149 -4.13 -2.24 4.05
CA PRO A 149 -2.73 -1.98 4.38
C PRO A 149 -2.09 -0.93 3.46
N SER A 150 -2.71 -0.68 2.31
CA SER A 150 -2.17 0.05 1.16
C SER A 150 -3.29 0.84 0.49
N LEU A 151 -2.95 1.97 -0.12
CA LEU A 151 -3.84 2.79 -0.96
C LEU A 151 -3.52 2.59 -2.45
N ASP A 152 -2.97 1.43 -2.82
CA ASP A 152 -2.73 1.15 -4.23
C ASP A 152 -4.06 1.10 -5.02
N PRO A 153 -4.09 1.57 -6.27
CA PRO A 153 -5.35 1.78 -6.97
C PRO A 153 -6.20 0.53 -7.18
N PHE A 154 -5.59 -0.64 -7.34
CA PHE A 154 -6.31 -1.88 -7.60
C PHE A 154 -6.94 -2.43 -6.31
N LEU A 155 -6.18 -2.51 -5.21
CA LEU A 155 -6.71 -2.92 -3.92
C LEU A 155 -7.79 -1.98 -3.43
N LEU A 156 -7.54 -0.68 -3.59
CA LEU A 156 -8.46 0.36 -3.17
C LEU A 156 -9.79 0.26 -3.93
N ARG A 157 -9.74 0.13 -5.25
CA ARG A 157 -10.93 -0.03 -6.07
C ARG A 157 -11.72 -1.29 -5.68
N GLU A 158 -11.05 -2.44 -5.64
CA GLU A 158 -11.68 -3.72 -5.31
C GLU A 158 -12.38 -3.67 -3.94
N HIS A 159 -11.73 -3.05 -2.94
CA HIS A 159 -12.29 -2.97 -1.60
C HIS A 159 -13.47 -2.00 -1.50
N LEU A 160 -13.46 -0.92 -2.27
CA LEU A 160 -14.60 0.01 -2.36
C LEU A 160 -15.77 -0.64 -3.11
N ASP A 161 -15.51 -1.30 -4.23
CA ASP A 161 -16.51 -2.00 -5.04
C ASP A 161 -17.23 -3.07 -4.18
N LYS A 162 -16.47 -3.88 -3.42
CA LYS A 162 -17.01 -4.86 -2.43
C LYS A 162 -17.83 -4.23 -1.31
N ALA A 163 -17.53 -2.99 -0.94
CA ALA A 163 -18.29 -2.24 0.06
C ALA A 163 -19.51 -1.49 -0.54
N GLY A 164 -19.74 -1.61 -1.85
CA GLY A 164 -20.83 -0.98 -2.59
C GLY A 164 -20.56 0.47 -2.99
N PHE A 165 -19.29 0.90 -3.05
CA PHE A 165 -18.89 2.25 -3.43
C PHE A 165 -18.20 2.25 -4.81
N ASN A 166 -18.82 2.91 -5.78
CA ASN A 166 -18.34 2.96 -7.17
C ASN A 166 -17.96 4.40 -7.58
N PRO A 167 -16.89 4.99 -7.01
CA PRO A 167 -16.46 6.34 -7.39
C PRO A 167 -15.83 6.35 -8.79
N SER A 168 -15.64 7.55 -9.35
CA SER A 168 -15.00 7.73 -10.66
C SER A 168 -13.63 7.05 -10.76
N GLY A 169 -13.29 6.55 -11.95
CA GLY A 169 -11.98 5.95 -12.24
C GLY A 169 -10.79 6.90 -12.02
N VAL A 170 -11.04 8.22 -11.95
CA VAL A 170 -10.00 9.22 -11.68
C VAL A 170 -9.38 9.10 -10.28
N TYR A 171 -10.07 8.47 -9.32
CA TYR A 171 -9.52 8.21 -7.98
C TYR A 171 -8.51 7.06 -7.95
N PHE A 172 -8.45 6.25 -9.02
CA PHE A 172 -7.59 5.07 -9.14
C PHE A 172 -6.46 5.25 -10.17
N GLN A 173 -6.09 6.50 -10.46
CA GLN A 173 -5.05 6.79 -11.45
C GLN A 173 -3.67 6.35 -10.93
N ILE A 174 -2.89 5.72 -11.80
CA ILE A 174 -1.47 5.41 -11.57
C ILE A 174 -0.64 6.58 -12.12
N SER A 175 0.52 6.87 -11.53
CA SER A 175 1.38 7.96 -12.03
C SER A 175 1.77 7.72 -13.50
N PRO A 176 1.88 8.76 -14.35
CA PRO A 176 2.22 8.57 -15.77
C PRO A 176 3.56 7.85 -15.99
N HIS A 177 4.51 8.02 -15.07
CA HIS A 177 5.80 7.33 -15.11
C HIS A 177 5.61 5.83 -14.86
N ASP A 178 4.95 5.47 -13.76
CA ASP A 178 4.74 4.08 -13.38
C ASP A 178 3.85 3.37 -14.39
N LEU A 179 2.85 4.07 -14.93
CA LEU A 179 1.99 3.55 -15.99
C LEU A 179 2.81 3.14 -17.22
N ARG A 180 3.80 3.94 -17.66
CA ARG A 180 4.65 3.57 -18.82
C ARG A 180 5.51 2.35 -18.52
N SER A 181 6.19 2.33 -17.38
CA SER A 181 7.06 1.20 -16.98
C SER A 181 6.26 -0.08 -16.80
N MET A 182 5.11 0.01 -16.14
CA MET A 182 4.16 -1.08 -15.96
C MET A 182 3.64 -1.58 -17.31
N THR A 183 3.24 -0.69 -18.21
CA THR A 183 2.74 -1.07 -19.54
C THR A 183 3.77 -1.89 -20.33
N ALA A 184 5.02 -1.44 -20.35
CA ALA A 184 6.10 -2.16 -21.03
C ALA A 184 6.38 -3.53 -20.39
N PHE A 185 6.32 -3.61 -19.06
CA PHE A 185 6.41 -4.88 -18.33
C PHE A 185 5.26 -5.82 -18.72
N THR A 186 4.02 -5.35 -18.61
CA THR A 186 2.84 -6.17 -18.87
C THR A 186 2.78 -6.64 -20.32
N ALA A 187 3.16 -5.80 -21.29
CA ALA A 187 3.22 -6.20 -22.69
C ALA A 187 4.10 -7.43 -22.93
N ARG A 188 5.26 -7.53 -22.25
CA ARG A 188 6.15 -8.69 -22.31
C ARG A 188 5.55 -9.92 -21.65
N GLU A 189 4.89 -9.75 -20.50
CA GLU A 189 4.25 -10.85 -19.79
C GLU A 189 3.13 -11.50 -20.61
N ILE A 190 2.31 -10.68 -21.27
CA ILE A 190 1.15 -11.17 -22.02
C ILE A 190 1.47 -11.56 -23.47
N GLU A 191 2.67 -11.28 -23.96
CA GLU A 191 3.06 -11.50 -25.36
C GLU A 191 2.80 -12.94 -25.82
N LYS A 192 3.18 -13.92 -24.99
CA LYS A 192 2.96 -15.34 -25.29
C LYS A 192 1.47 -15.68 -25.43
N LEU A 193 0.62 -15.14 -24.57
CA LEU A 193 -0.83 -15.32 -24.67
C LEU A 193 -1.38 -14.69 -25.95
N VAL A 194 -0.94 -13.48 -26.31
CA VAL A 194 -1.38 -12.83 -27.55
C VAL A 194 -1.02 -13.67 -28.76
N ASN A 195 0.21 -14.17 -28.81
CA ASN A 195 0.69 -14.97 -29.93
C ASN A 195 -0.07 -16.30 -30.06
N VAL A 196 -0.52 -16.87 -28.94
CA VAL A 196 -1.29 -18.13 -28.89
C VAL A 196 -2.77 -17.89 -29.21
N ALA A 197 -3.39 -16.84 -28.65
CA ALA A 197 -4.81 -16.55 -28.79
C ALA A 197 -5.18 -15.90 -30.14
N PHE A 198 -4.27 -15.14 -30.74
CA PHE A 198 -4.50 -14.41 -31.99
C PHE A 198 -3.74 -14.98 -33.20
N GLY A 199 -3.13 -16.16 -33.05
CA GLY A 199 -2.56 -16.91 -34.17
C GLY A 199 -1.33 -16.26 -34.81
N GLY A 200 -0.21 -16.21 -34.07
CA GLY A 200 1.15 -16.17 -34.65
C GLY A 200 1.43 -15.10 -35.72
N GLY A 201 0.84 -13.91 -35.63
CA GLY A 201 1.26 -12.79 -36.47
C GLY A 201 2.72 -12.43 -36.14
N LYS A 202 3.63 -12.54 -37.11
CA LYS A 202 5.10 -12.37 -36.99
C LYS A 202 5.59 -11.02 -36.44
N ASP A 203 4.69 -10.12 -36.04
CA ASP A 203 4.99 -8.78 -35.57
C ASP A 203 4.55 -8.63 -34.11
N GLY A 204 5.49 -8.58 -33.16
CA GLY A 204 5.28 -8.27 -31.72
C GLY A 204 4.55 -6.94 -31.41
N LYS A 205 4.08 -6.23 -32.45
CA LYS A 205 3.18 -5.08 -32.40
C LYS A 205 1.82 -5.42 -31.77
N GLY A 206 1.34 -6.66 -31.90
CA GLY A 206 0.06 -7.12 -31.30
C GLY A 206 0.10 -7.14 -29.77
N ALA A 207 1.16 -7.75 -29.20
CA ALA A 207 1.39 -7.79 -27.75
C ALA A 207 1.60 -6.40 -27.15
N THR A 208 2.35 -5.54 -27.84
CA THR A 208 2.56 -4.15 -27.41
C THR A 208 1.26 -3.34 -27.43
N LYS A 209 0.45 -3.47 -28.50
CA LYS A 209 -0.88 -2.83 -28.57
C LYS A 209 -1.84 -3.35 -27.50
N LEU A 210 -1.82 -4.66 -27.21
CA LEU A 210 -2.65 -5.23 -26.15
C LEU A 210 -2.14 -4.83 -24.76
N GLY A 211 -0.84 -4.79 -24.53
CA GLY A 211 -0.23 -4.32 -23.28
C GLY A 211 -0.58 -2.86 -22.99
N ASN A 212 -0.56 -2.00 -24.01
CA ASN A 212 -1.05 -0.62 -23.89
C ASN A 212 -2.56 -0.56 -23.57
N LYS A 213 -3.34 -1.54 -24.04
CA LYS A 213 -4.78 -1.62 -23.79
C LYS A 213 -5.14 -2.33 -22.48
N ILE A 214 -4.28 -3.18 -21.93
CA ILE A 214 -4.57 -4.01 -20.75
C ILE A 214 -4.79 -3.16 -19.50
N LEU A 215 -4.20 -1.97 -19.48
CA LEU A 215 -4.37 -0.98 -18.41
C LEU A 215 -5.40 0.09 -18.74
N SER A 216 -6.00 0.03 -19.92
CA SER A 216 -7.11 0.90 -20.32
C SER A 216 -8.45 0.19 -20.14
N ASP A 217 -9.53 0.97 -19.98
CA ASP A 217 -10.90 0.42 -19.87
C ASP A 217 -11.43 -0.15 -21.21
N LYS A 218 -10.63 -0.13 -22.28
CA LYS A 218 -10.98 -0.65 -23.61
C LYS A 218 -10.48 -2.08 -23.87
N LEU A 219 -9.99 -2.77 -22.84
CA LEU A 219 -9.43 -4.11 -22.94
C LEU A 219 -10.48 -5.17 -23.30
N THR A 220 -11.67 -5.07 -22.72
CA THR A 220 -12.76 -6.05 -22.85
C THR A 220 -13.09 -6.36 -24.31
N GLN A 221 -13.27 -5.32 -25.12
CA GLN A 221 -13.58 -5.48 -26.56
C GLN A 221 -12.45 -6.17 -27.32
N THR A 222 -11.20 -5.96 -26.89
CA THR A 222 -10.03 -6.56 -27.55
C THR A 222 -9.84 -8.02 -27.16
N LEU A 223 -10.32 -8.43 -25.98
CA LEU A 223 -10.20 -9.80 -25.46
C LEU A 223 -11.46 -10.67 -25.68
N ALA A 224 -12.46 -10.19 -26.42
CA ALA A 224 -13.66 -10.97 -26.73
C ALA A 224 -13.39 -12.38 -27.30
N PRO A 225 -12.36 -12.62 -28.13
CA PRO A 225 -12.01 -13.98 -28.55
C PRO A 225 -11.57 -14.88 -27.38
N LEU A 226 -10.78 -14.34 -26.44
CA LEU A 226 -10.33 -15.08 -25.26
C LEU A 226 -11.51 -15.44 -24.36
N GLN A 227 -12.44 -14.52 -24.14
CA GLN A 227 -13.67 -14.77 -23.38
C GLN A 227 -14.44 -15.98 -23.92
N ARG A 228 -14.62 -16.05 -25.25
CA ARG A 228 -15.30 -17.18 -25.91
C ARG A 228 -14.55 -18.49 -25.69
N THR A 229 -13.23 -18.48 -25.77
CA THR A 229 -12.38 -19.65 -25.49
C THR A 229 -12.54 -20.12 -24.05
N LEU A 230 -12.63 -19.20 -23.09
CA LEU A 230 -12.80 -19.51 -21.66
C LEU A 230 -14.25 -19.84 -21.28
N ARG A 231 -15.23 -19.69 -22.18
CA ARG A 231 -16.66 -19.94 -21.93
C ARG A 231 -17.16 -19.24 -20.65
N MET A 232 -16.81 -17.97 -20.52
CA MET A 232 -17.24 -17.12 -19.40
C MET A 232 -18.35 -16.17 -19.86
N SER A 233 -19.29 -15.87 -18.96
CA SER A 233 -20.25 -14.78 -19.17
C SER A 233 -19.54 -13.42 -19.25
N ASP A 234 -20.25 -12.38 -19.68
CA ASP A 234 -19.70 -11.03 -19.76
C ASP A 234 -19.30 -10.54 -18.36
N GLU A 235 -20.15 -10.78 -17.36
CA GLU A 235 -19.93 -10.39 -15.97
C GLU A 235 -18.72 -11.09 -15.36
N GLU A 236 -18.66 -12.42 -15.43
CA GLU A 236 -17.53 -13.21 -14.92
C GLU A 236 -16.21 -12.80 -15.58
N PHE A 237 -16.24 -12.53 -16.89
CA PHE A 237 -15.05 -12.14 -17.61
C PHE A 237 -14.60 -10.72 -17.24
N GLN A 238 -15.52 -9.76 -17.06
CA GLN A 238 -15.18 -8.42 -16.59
C GLN A 238 -14.50 -8.45 -15.22
N GLU A 239 -15.09 -9.17 -14.27
CA GLU A 239 -14.55 -9.29 -12.91
C GLU A 239 -13.17 -9.97 -12.91
N GLY A 240 -13.05 -11.09 -13.62
CA GLY A 240 -11.80 -11.82 -13.73
C GLY A 240 -10.68 -11.02 -14.38
N ILE A 241 -10.97 -10.29 -15.46
CA ILE A 241 -10.00 -9.42 -16.13
C ILE A 241 -9.54 -8.28 -15.22
N MET A 242 -10.44 -7.70 -14.40
CA MET A 242 -10.08 -6.69 -13.42
C MET A 242 -9.07 -7.25 -12.40
N CYS A 243 -9.37 -8.41 -11.80
CA CYS A 243 -8.47 -9.09 -10.88
C CYS A 243 -7.11 -9.42 -11.54
N TRP A 244 -7.13 -9.89 -12.78
CA TRP A 244 -5.91 -10.20 -13.53
C TRP A 244 -5.04 -8.98 -13.79
N ARG A 245 -5.62 -7.81 -14.12
CA ARG A 245 -4.90 -6.54 -14.25
C ARG A 245 -4.17 -6.18 -12.94
N GLY A 246 -4.88 -6.32 -11.82
CA GLY A 246 -4.30 -6.10 -10.50
C GLY A 246 -3.17 -7.09 -10.17
N PHE A 247 -3.30 -8.34 -10.59
CA PHE A 247 -2.25 -9.34 -10.44
C PHE A 247 -0.98 -9.00 -11.22
N LEU A 248 -1.13 -8.57 -12.49
CA LEU A 248 -0.03 -8.12 -13.33
C LEU A 248 0.67 -6.88 -12.74
N TYR A 249 -0.11 -5.98 -12.13
CA TYR A 249 0.43 -4.84 -11.37
C TYR A 249 1.28 -5.29 -10.19
N TYR A 250 0.81 -6.22 -9.38
CA TYR A 250 1.59 -6.70 -8.24
C TYR A 250 2.81 -7.51 -8.65
N LYS A 251 2.75 -8.25 -9.77
CA LYS A 251 3.92 -8.90 -10.35
C LYS A 251 5.00 -7.89 -10.75
N TRP A 252 4.59 -6.78 -11.38
CA TRP A 252 5.49 -5.67 -11.68
C TRP A 252 6.07 -5.03 -10.41
N CYS A 253 5.23 -4.67 -9.44
CA CYS A 253 5.67 -4.10 -8.17
C CYS A 253 6.66 -5.03 -7.44
N HIS A 254 6.40 -6.33 -7.42
CA HIS A 254 7.31 -7.31 -6.82
C HIS A 254 8.71 -7.28 -7.45
N ALA A 255 8.80 -7.12 -8.79
CA ALA A 255 10.07 -7.00 -9.49
C ALA A 255 10.81 -5.72 -9.12
N GLU A 256 10.12 -4.57 -9.09
CA GLU A 256 10.70 -3.27 -8.72
C GLU A 256 11.17 -3.20 -7.26
N LEU A 257 10.53 -3.95 -6.36
CA LEU A 257 10.85 -3.93 -4.93
C LEU A 257 12.12 -4.69 -4.56
N GLN A 258 12.66 -5.55 -5.44
CA GLN A 258 13.77 -6.46 -5.09
C GLN A 258 15.01 -5.72 -4.60
N ASP A 259 15.42 -4.65 -5.29
CA ASP A 259 16.59 -3.85 -4.90
C ASP A 259 16.39 -3.16 -3.56
N GLY A 260 15.24 -2.49 -3.39
CA GLY A 260 14.92 -1.81 -2.13
C GLY A 260 14.83 -2.77 -0.94
N LEU A 261 14.36 -4.00 -1.15
CA LEU A 261 14.30 -5.03 -0.10
C LEU A 261 15.69 -5.53 0.28
N ARG A 262 16.61 -5.66 -0.69
CA ARG A 262 18.02 -5.97 -0.41
C ARG A 262 18.66 -4.88 0.45
N ASP A 263 18.43 -3.62 0.10
CA ASP A 263 18.94 -2.47 0.86
C ASP A 263 18.41 -2.44 2.30
N VAL A 264 17.12 -2.74 2.49
CA VAL A 264 16.51 -2.85 3.82
C VAL A 264 17.17 -3.96 4.63
N LEU A 265 17.30 -5.17 4.07
CA LEU A 265 17.86 -6.32 4.80
C LEU A 265 19.32 -6.09 5.18
N ALA A 266 20.12 -5.55 4.25
CA ALA A 266 21.50 -5.14 4.52
C ALA A 266 21.55 -4.07 5.61
N GLY A 267 20.64 -3.11 5.55
CA GLY A 267 20.47 -2.04 6.53
C GLY A 267 20.13 -2.52 7.93
N ILE A 268 19.15 -3.43 8.08
CA ILE A 268 18.74 -4.00 9.38
C ILE A 268 19.92 -4.72 10.06
N GLY A 269 20.71 -5.49 9.29
CA GLY A 269 21.88 -6.19 9.82
C GLY A 269 23.08 -5.28 10.09
N GLY A 270 23.36 -4.38 9.15
CA GLY A 270 24.61 -3.61 9.10
C GLY A 270 24.56 -2.27 9.84
N TYR A 271 23.41 -1.59 9.90
CA TYR A 271 23.34 -0.23 10.43
C TYR A 271 23.72 -0.19 11.92
N ARG A 272 24.52 0.81 12.28
CA ARG A 272 25.01 1.07 13.65
C ARG A 272 24.47 2.44 14.10
N PRO A 273 23.39 2.46 14.90
CA PRO A 273 22.91 3.69 15.52
C PRO A 273 23.94 4.26 16.51
N SER A 274 23.79 5.54 16.84
CA SER A 274 24.59 6.25 17.85
C SER A 274 23.84 6.37 19.18
N GLY A 275 24.55 6.56 20.30
CA GLY A 275 23.94 6.85 21.61
C GLY A 275 24.44 5.96 22.75
N GLY A 276 24.24 6.45 23.99
CA GLY A 276 24.50 5.72 25.22
C GLY A 276 23.36 4.74 25.52
N HIS A 277 23.69 3.46 25.63
CA HIS A 277 22.70 2.38 25.68
C HIS A 277 22.02 2.28 27.05
N ASP A 278 20.68 2.17 27.04
CA ASP A 278 19.97 1.38 28.06
C ASP A 278 20.07 -0.12 27.65
N ASP A 279 20.37 -0.99 28.61
CA ASP A 279 20.52 -2.44 28.40
C ASP A 279 19.22 -3.07 27.86
N SER A 280 18.06 -2.49 28.19
CA SER A 280 16.77 -2.95 27.69
C SER A 280 16.65 -2.76 26.16
N LEU A 281 17.03 -1.58 25.66
CA LEU A 281 16.96 -1.20 24.25
C LEU A 281 17.97 -1.99 23.42
N ARG A 282 19.19 -2.17 23.94
CA ARG A 282 20.22 -3.00 23.31
C ARG A 282 19.75 -4.46 23.17
N THR A 283 19.12 -4.99 24.21
CA THR A 283 18.54 -6.35 24.19
C THR A 283 17.41 -6.48 23.18
N TYR A 284 16.51 -5.47 23.11
CA TYR A 284 15.47 -5.42 22.09
C TYR A 284 16.06 -5.43 20.68
N LEU A 285 16.98 -4.51 20.37
CA LEU A 285 17.60 -4.40 19.03
C LEU A 285 18.30 -5.69 18.61
N LYS A 286 19.01 -6.36 19.53
CA LYS A 286 19.69 -7.64 19.27
C LYS A 286 18.70 -8.74 18.85
N LYS A 287 17.49 -8.78 19.44
CA LYS A 287 16.45 -9.77 19.13
C LYS A 287 15.59 -9.38 17.93
N ALA A 288 15.26 -8.09 17.81
CA ALA A 288 14.36 -7.57 16.78
C ALA A 288 14.96 -7.71 15.37
N ARG A 289 16.23 -7.36 15.18
CA ARG A 289 16.91 -7.41 13.86
C ARG A 289 16.75 -8.76 13.13
N PRO A 290 17.21 -9.91 13.68
CA PRO A 290 17.10 -11.19 12.98
C PRO A 290 15.65 -11.63 12.80
N ARG A 291 14.78 -11.33 13.77
CA ARG A 291 13.36 -11.67 13.73
C ARG A 291 12.63 -10.94 12.59
N ILE A 292 12.83 -9.63 12.47
CA ILE A 292 12.26 -8.81 11.39
C ILE A 292 12.82 -9.24 10.04
N ALA A 293 14.14 -9.44 9.94
CA ALA A 293 14.75 -9.89 8.69
C ALA A 293 14.15 -11.22 8.21
N LYS A 294 13.95 -12.19 9.13
CA LYS A 294 13.28 -13.46 8.84
C LYS A 294 11.83 -13.25 8.37
N ALA A 295 11.09 -12.38 9.02
CA ALA A 295 9.70 -12.08 8.67
C ALA A 295 9.59 -11.40 7.28
N ILE A 296 10.48 -10.46 6.95
CA ILE A 296 10.56 -9.86 5.60
C ILE A 296 10.82 -10.94 4.55
N VAL A 297 11.79 -11.81 4.78
CA VAL A 297 12.12 -12.91 3.85
C VAL A 297 10.94 -13.88 3.68
N ALA A 298 10.22 -14.19 4.75
CA ALA A 298 9.02 -15.01 4.69
C ALA A 298 7.93 -14.35 3.85
N GLU A 299 7.67 -13.05 4.04
CA GLU A 299 6.68 -12.28 3.28
C GLU A 299 7.03 -12.23 1.78
N ILE A 300 8.31 -12.02 1.44
CA ILE A 300 8.81 -12.07 0.05
C ILE A 300 8.56 -13.45 -0.56
N ARG A 301 8.86 -14.53 0.20
CA ARG A 301 8.66 -15.90 -0.27
C ARG A 301 7.18 -16.22 -0.49
N GLU A 302 6.31 -15.79 0.41
CA GLU A 302 4.86 -15.98 0.26
C GLU A 302 4.31 -15.22 -0.95
N ALA A 303 4.71 -13.95 -1.15
CA ALA A 303 4.33 -13.18 -2.34
C ALA A 303 4.82 -13.85 -3.63
N ARG A 304 6.07 -14.33 -3.66
CA ARG A 304 6.62 -15.07 -4.79
C ARG A 304 5.87 -16.38 -5.05
N ALA A 305 5.46 -17.11 -4.02
CA ALA A 305 4.69 -18.35 -4.19
C ALA A 305 3.34 -18.10 -4.89
N SER A 306 2.65 -17.00 -4.56
CA SER A 306 1.42 -16.59 -5.26
C SER A 306 1.70 -16.28 -6.73
N LEU A 307 2.80 -15.57 -7.02
CA LEU A 307 3.21 -15.26 -8.40
C LEU A 307 3.60 -16.52 -9.19
N ASP A 308 4.32 -17.45 -8.57
CA ASP A 308 4.73 -18.72 -9.20
C ASP A 308 3.50 -19.60 -9.50
N HIS A 309 2.46 -19.56 -8.67
CA HIS A 309 1.19 -20.22 -8.95
C HIS A 309 0.52 -19.65 -10.20
N TYR A 310 0.43 -18.32 -10.29
CA TYR A 310 -0.05 -17.66 -11.50
C TYR A 310 0.78 -18.02 -12.73
N ASP A 311 2.11 -18.05 -12.63
CA ASP A 311 2.98 -18.38 -13.76
C ASP A 311 2.75 -19.81 -14.26
N LYS A 312 2.48 -20.76 -13.35
CA LYS A 312 2.08 -22.13 -13.72
C LYS A 312 0.74 -22.16 -14.45
N VAL A 313 -0.26 -21.45 -13.93
CA VAL A 313 -1.60 -21.36 -14.52
C VAL A 313 -1.53 -20.72 -15.92
N TYR A 314 -0.80 -19.63 -16.05
CA TYR A 314 -0.59 -18.92 -17.30
C TYR A 314 0.23 -19.75 -18.31
N HIS A 315 1.21 -20.54 -17.84
CA HIS A 315 1.96 -21.47 -18.68
C HIS A 315 1.08 -22.61 -19.22
N ALA A 316 0.10 -23.10 -18.44
CA ALA A 316 -0.85 -24.11 -18.93
C ALA A 316 -1.65 -23.61 -20.14
N LEU A 317 -2.14 -22.36 -20.08
CA LEU A 317 -2.85 -21.74 -21.19
C LEU A 317 -1.92 -21.46 -22.39
N SER A 318 -0.77 -20.82 -22.14
CA SER A 318 0.09 -20.34 -23.23
C SER A 318 0.89 -21.45 -23.93
N ALA A 319 1.34 -22.48 -23.20
CA ALA A 319 2.18 -23.54 -23.77
C ALA A 319 1.45 -24.86 -23.98
N ARG A 320 0.57 -25.26 -23.04
CA ARG A 320 -0.13 -26.55 -23.09
C ARG A 320 -1.51 -26.47 -23.75
N ARG A 321 -1.94 -25.25 -24.12
CA ARG A 321 -3.27 -24.96 -24.70
C ARG A 321 -4.42 -25.46 -23.82
N ASP A 322 -4.20 -25.49 -22.50
CA ASP A 322 -5.20 -25.86 -21.51
C ASP A 322 -5.76 -24.58 -20.85
N PRO A 323 -6.99 -24.14 -21.21
CA PRO A 323 -7.57 -22.91 -20.69
C PRO A 323 -8.18 -23.05 -19.30
N GLU A 324 -8.46 -24.26 -18.82
CA GLU A 324 -9.25 -24.45 -17.60
C GLU A 324 -8.56 -23.87 -16.35
N PRO A 325 -7.24 -24.08 -16.12
CA PRO A 325 -6.57 -23.48 -14.97
C PRO A 325 -6.65 -21.94 -14.97
N PHE A 326 -6.53 -21.32 -16.14
CA PHE A 326 -6.59 -19.85 -16.26
C PHE A 326 -8.01 -19.34 -16.06
N ARG A 327 -9.01 -20.06 -16.58
CA ARG A 327 -10.43 -19.79 -16.31
C ARG A 327 -10.73 -19.83 -14.80
N GLN A 328 -10.30 -20.88 -14.11
CA GLN A 328 -10.46 -21.01 -12.66
C GLN A 328 -9.78 -19.87 -11.90
N PHE A 329 -8.58 -19.47 -12.33
CA PHE A 329 -7.89 -18.31 -11.78
C PHE A 329 -8.68 -17.01 -11.99
N LEU A 330 -9.30 -16.79 -13.15
CA LEU A 330 -10.12 -15.60 -13.37
C LEU A 330 -11.39 -15.59 -12.51
N LEU A 331 -12.00 -16.76 -12.28
CA LEU A 331 -13.23 -16.88 -11.47
C LEU A 331 -12.98 -16.74 -9.96
N PHE A 332 -11.88 -17.30 -9.45
CA PHE A 332 -11.62 -17.39 -8.01
C PHE A 332 -10.37 -16.63 -7.55
N GLY A 333 -9.70 -15.92 -8.46
CA GLY A 333 -8.43 -15.24 -8.19
C GLY A 333 -8.55 -14.01 -7.32
N SER A 334 -9.75 -13.56 -6.96
CA SER A 334 -9.96 -12.34 -6.16
C SER A 334 -9.35 -12.46 -4.76
N GLU A 335 -9.44 -13.62 -4.11
CA GLU A 335 -8.80 -13.87 -2.81
C GLU A 335 -7.26 -13.85 -2.93
N LEU A 336 -6.72 -14.52 -3.95
CA LEU A 336 -5.28 -14.56 -4.21
C LEU A 336 -4.74 -13.16 -4.56
N PHE A 337 -5.51 -12.38 -5.33
CA PHE A 337 -5.22 -10.99 -5.66
C PHE A 337 -5.17 -10.13 -4.40
N LEU A 338 -6.18 -10.22 -3.54
CA LEU A 338 -6.21 -9.48 -2.27
C LEU A 338 -5.02 -9.87 -1.41
N GLU A 339 -4.77 -11.16 -1.18
CA GLU A 339 -3.65 -11.60 -0.36
C GLU A 339 -2.32 -11.07 -0.90
N LEU A 340 -2.06 -11.22 -2.21
CA LEU A 340 -0.86 -10.70 -2.85
C LEU A 340 -0.74 -9.18 -2.67
N GLY A 341 -1.82 -8.44 -2.87
CA GLY A 341 -1.86 -6.98 -2.67
C GLY A 341 -1.51 -6.57 -1.24
N LEU A 342 -2.00 -7.28 -0.23
CA LEU A 342 -1.64 -7.03 1.17
C LEU A 342 -0.13 -7.22 1.41
N LYS A 343 0.45 -8.31 0.88
CA LYS A 343 1.89 -8.60 1.03
C LYS A 343 2.76 -7.56 0.33
N ILE A 344 2.46 -7.27 -0.94
CA ILE A 344 3.20 -6.27 -1.74
C ILE A 344 3.06 -4.87 -1.12
N GLY A 345 1.88 -4.51 -0.61
CA GLY A 345 1.67 -3.27 0.13
C GLY A 345 2.56 -3.16 1.36
N THR A 346 2.68 -4.24 2.14
CA THR A 346 3.55 -4.32 3.32
C THR A 346 5.03 -4.20 2.95
N LEU A 347 5.49 -4.92 1.91
CA LEU A 347 6.87 -4.84 1.43
C LEU A 347 7.21 -3.45 0.91
N ASN A 348 6.30 -2.81 0.16
CA ASN A 348 6.48 -1.45 -0.33
C ASN A 348 6.52 -0.43 0.81
N HIS A 349 5.70 -0.61 1.85
CA HIS A 349 5.77 0.20 3.05
C HIS A 349 7.18 0.15 3.67
N ILE A 350 7.72 -1.05 3.86
CA ILE A 350 9.03 -1.26 4.48
C ILE A 350 10.13 -0.57 3.66
N THR A 351 10.19 -0.82 2.34
CA THR A 351 11.21 -0.23 1.46
C THR A 351 11.10 1.29 1.38
N SER A 352 9.89 1.81 1.19
CA SER A 352 9.66 3.26 1.09
C SER A 352 9.95 3.98 2.39
N PHE A 353 9.61 3.39 3.55
CA PHE A 353 9.91 3.99 4.85
C PHE A 353 11.41 4.00 5.13
N TRP A 354 12.07 2.87 4.88
CA TRP A 354 13.51 2.74 5.02
C TRP A 354 14.25 3.79 4.18
N ARG A 355 13.94 3.86 2.88
CA ARG A 355 14.54 4.83 1.96
C ARG A 355 14.33 6.26 2.43
N TYR A 356 13.13 6.59 2.90
CA TYR A 356 12.84 7.93 3.45
C TYR A 356 13.70 8.27 4.66
N ARG A 357 13.80 7.35 5.64
CA ARG A 357 14.60 7.55 6.86
C ARG A 357 16.10 7.63 6.54
N MET A 358 16.60 6.73 5.70
CA MET A 358 18.03 6.68 5.35
C MET A 358 18.47 7.81 4.43
N ALA A 359 17.61 8.30 3.52
CA ALA A 359 17.92 9.46 2.69
C ALA A 359 18.22 10.72 3.51
N ARG A 360 17.70 10.82 4.74
CA ARG A 360 17.99 11.91 5.66
C ARG A 360 19.33 11.73 6.36
N VAL A 361 19.62 10.50 6.80
CA VAL A 361 20.89 10.11 7.44
C VAL A 361 22.08 10.26 6.48
N ASN A 362 21.86 9.97 5.20
CA ASN A 362 22.91 10.04 4.17
C ASN A 362 23.19 11.47 3.70
N ARG A 363 22.51 12.50 4.23
CA ARG A 363 22.83 13.90 3.90
C ARG A 363 24.15 14.31 4.54
N LYS A 364 24.93 15.10 3.80
CA LYS A 364 26.21 15.63 4.31
C LYS A 364 25.98 16.40 5.62
N GLY A 365 26.69 16.00 6.67
CA GLY A 365 26.61 16.61 8.01
C GLY A 365 25.40 16.17 8.86
N ALA A 366 24.60 15.20 8.42
CA ALA A 366 23.52 14.66 9.24
C ALA A 366 24.09 13.80 10.39
N LYS A 367 23.46 13.89 11.57
CA LYS A 367 23.77 13.01 12.69
C LYS A 367 23.26 11.58 12.41
N PRO A 368 23.99 10.53 12.81
CA PRO A 368 23.46 9.16 12.76
C PRO A 368 22.18 9.05 13.60
N LEU A 369 21.30 8.10 13.24
CA LEU A 369 20.12 7.81 14.06
C LEU A 369 20.56 7.35 15.43
N GLN A 370 19.82 7.78 16.45
CA GLN A 370 19.96 7.23 17.79
C GLN A 370 19.38 5.82 17.89
N ASP A 371 19.78 5.05 18.90
CA ASP A 371 19.25 3.71 19.16
C ASP A 371 17.73 3.67 19.22
N ILE A 372 17.13 4.66 19.89
CA ILE A 372 15.68 4.75 20.06
C ILE A 372 14.98 5.03 18.72
N GLU A 373 15.55 5.91 17.91
CA GLU A 373 15.02 6.25 16.58
C GLU A 373 15.10 5.07 15.61
N PHE A 374 16.15 4.25 15.75
CA PHE A 374 16.30 3.02 14.99
C PHE A 374 15.36 1.92 15.49
N ALA A 375 15.18 1.79 16.80
CA ALA A 375 14.21 0.88 17.39
C ALA A 375 12.79 1.20 16.94
N ASP A 376 12.42 2.48 16.83
CA ASP A 376 11.11 2.89 16.32
C ASP A 376 10.88 2.46 14.85
N ILE A 377 11.93 2.45 14.02
CA ILE A 377 11.83 1.89 12.65
C ILE A 377 11.55 0.39 12.71
N LEU A 378 12.23 -0.33 13.60
CA LEU A 378 12.05 -1.78 13.74
C LEU A 378 10.66 -2.13 14.28
N VAL A 379 10.16 -1.40 15.27
CA VAL A 379 8.80 -1.58 15.82
C VAL A 379 7.73 -1.37 14.74
N ASP A 380 7.91 -0.39 13.86
CA ASP A 380 7.03 -0.16 12.71
C ASP A 380 7.00 -1.39 11.78
N PHE A 381 8.17 -1.91 11.41
CA PHE A 381 8.26 -3.10 10.55
C PHE A 381 7.61 -4.32 11.20
N GLU A 382 7.82 -4.54 12.50
CA GLU A 382 7.17 -5.63 13.25
C GLU A 382 5.65 -5.52 13.20
N SER A 383 5.13 -4.29 13.22
CA SER A 383 3.70 -4.05 13.18
C SER A 383 3.09 -4.37 11.81
N GLY A 384 3.77 -4.00 10.73
CA GLY A 384 3.37 -4.38 9.37
C GLY A 384 3.48 -5.88 9.11
N LEU A 385 4.45 -6.55 9.73
CA LEU A 385 4.74 -7.97 9.55
C LEU A 385 4.02 -8.88 10.56
N PHE A 386 3.13 -8.33 11.39
CA PHE A 386 2.50 -9.06 12.51
C PHE A 386 1.92 -10.42 12.09
N ASN A 387 1.22 -10.47 10.95
CA ASN A 387 0.63 -11.71 10.44
C ASN A 387 1.68 -12.75 10.04
N ALA A 388 2.76 -12.33 9.38
CA ALA A 388 3.87 -13.22 9.02
C ALA A 388 4.56 -13.79 10.26
N MET A 389 4.74 -12.95 11.28
CA MET A 389 5.40 -13.31 12.54
C MET A 389 4.54 -14.27 13.37
N LYS A 390 3.22 -14.07 13.43
CA LYS A 390 2.29 -14.98 14.11
C LYS A 390 2.25 -16.37 13.47
N LYS A 391 2.32 -16.47 12.13
CA LYS A 391 2.38 -17.76 11.41
C LYS A 391 3.65 -18.54 11.75
N ASP A 392 4.80 -17.87 11.88
CA ASP A 392 6.08 -18.50 12.23
C ASP A 392 6.08 -19.06 13.67
N GLU A 393 5.48 -18.34 14.63
CA GLU A 393 5.35 -18.83 16.00
C GLU A 393 4.47 -20.08 16.11
N MET A 394 3.37 -20.15 15.34
CA MET A 394 2.52 -21.35 15.30
C MET A 394 3.25 -22.54 14.66
N ARG A 395 4.02 -22.31 13.59
CA ARG A 395 4.83 -23.35 12.94
C ARG A 395 5.99 -23.88 13.78
N GLN A 396 6.50 -23.10 14.73
CA GLN A 396 7.55 -23.54 15.65
C GLN A 396 7.02 -24.35 16.84
N ARG A 397 5.70 -24.31 17.09
CA ARG A 397 5.03 -25.04 18.18
C ARG A 397 4.37 -26.34 17.74
N ALA A 398 4.17 -26.53 16.44
CA ALA A 398 3.73 -27.77 15.80
C ALA A 398 4.95 -28.56 15.34
#